data_AF-A0A9Q3SRD3-F1
#
_entry.id   AF-A0A9Q3SRD3-F1
#
_cell.length_a   1.000
_cell.length_b   1.000
_cell.length_c   1.000
_cell.angle_alpha   90.00
_cell.angle_beta   90.00
_cell.angle_gamma   90.00
#
_symmetry.space_group_name_H-M   'P 1'
#
loop_
_entity.id
_entity.type
_entity.pdbx_description
1 polymer ?
#
loop_
_entity_poly.entity_id
_entity_poly.type
_entity_poly.pdbx_seq_one_letter_code
_entity_poly.pdbx_strand_id
1 'polypeptide(L)'
;MSELKPRTVLANAEGQRYRIVREIGAGGFGRVYLAHRLFGAEDQQAVAVKVCSTPRDWHGEAFYGELLARERGVVRVLDSFAHPVGKSRIGYVLVSELMSEGTVADRVEDSDGPLWSESRVRSRISALLILLAKMHEAGITHRDIKPSNVYVRNGALVLGDFGISKMTLGVQRSEVDAWTPAFSPRDVGDGFLWGPAVDVFQVGLLTATLLTGTVWQTDDLAGLRHSQIADDLMCWIWHTTSPKARRYQSAREAAHALNTLGRDTMAPGRFPSRLANQHVVLTGRIDGMTRKDAIGGLMRAGARVQETVTNETSLLIRGTVRNVLGETEGRKLFAVRERRRTGQKIHIVSGGQLVRALS
;
A
#
# COMPACT_ATOMS: atom_id res chain seq x y z
N MET A 1 -31.31 0.08 3.87
CA MET A 1 -31.74 -1.25 3.37
C MET A 1 -32.24 -2.09 4.53
N SER A 2 -33.31 -2.86 4.35
CA SER A 2 -33.79 -3.79 5.39
C SER A 2 -32.86 -5.00 5.49
N GLU A 3 -32.50 -5.38 6.71
CA GLU A 3 -31.68 -6.55 7.02
C GLU A 3 -32.33 -7.85 6.53
N LEU A 4 -31.54 -8.75 5.93
CA LEU A 4 -31.99 -10.11 5.63
C LEU A 4 -31.97 -10.94 6.91
N LYS A 5 -33.10 -11.58 7.22
CA LYS A 5 -33.23 -12.41 8.43
C LYS A 5 -32.47 -13.73 8.27
N PRO A 6 -31.96 -14.32 9.37
CA PRO A 6 -31.49 -15.71 9.35
C PRO A 6 -32.52 -16.65 8.72
N ARG A 7 -32.04 -17.63 7.96
CA ARG A 7 -32.83 -18.61 7.19
C ARG A 7 -33.54 -18.06 5.94
N THR A 8 -33.44 -16.77 5.63
CA THR A 8 -33.85 -16.26 4.31
C THR A 8 -33.08 -17.01 3.22
N VAL A 9 -33.79 -17.46 2.18
CA VAL A 9 -33.19 -18.14 1.02
C VAL A 9 -33.25 -17.22 -0.18
N LEU A 10 -32.09 -16.89 -0.73
CA LEU A 10 -31.94 -16.21 -2.01
C LEU A 10 -31.78 -17.26 -3.11
N ALA A 11 -32.29 -16.96 -4.30
CA ALA A 11 -32.12 -17.81 -5.47
C ALA A 11 -31.80 -16.97 -6.70
N ASN A 12 -30.87 -17.46 -7.51
CA ASN A 12 -30.59 -16.92 -8.84
C ASN A 12 -31.54 -17.55 -9.88
N ALA A 13 -31.44 -17.11 -11.15
CA ALA A 13 -32.32 -17.56 -12.22
C ALA A 13 -32.09 -19.05 -12.60
N GLU A 14 -30.88 -19.56 -12.36
CA GLU A 14 -30.45 -20.92 -12.64
C GLU A 14 -30.86 -21.92 -11.52
N GLY A 15 -31.55 -21.45 -10.49
CA GLY A 15 -32.03 -22.27 -9.38
C GLY A 15 -30.99 -22.56 -8.29
N GLN A 16 -29.81 -21.93 -8.36
CA GLN A 16 -28.83 -21.97 -7.28
C GLN A 16 -29.37 -21.18 -6.07
N ARG A 17 -29.32 -21.81 -4.89
CA ARG A 17 -29.88 -21.24 -3.65
C ARG A 17 -28.81 -20.93 -2.61
N TYR A 18 -29.05 -19.87 -1.84
CA TYR A 18 -28.18 -19.39 -0.78
C TYR A 18 -29.01 -19.11 0.47
N ARG A 19 -28.73 -19.81 1.57
CA ARG A 19 -29.42 -19.62 2.85
C ARG A 19 -28.61 -18.69 3.75
N ILE A 20 -29.17 -17.55 4.11
CA ILE A 20 -28.55 -16.59 5.05
C ILE A 20 -28.44 -17.23 6.43
N VAL A 21 -27.25 -17.14 7.01
CA VAL A 21 -26.96 -17.59 8.38
C VAL A 21 -27.04 -16.39 9.32
N ARG A 22 -26.21 -15.36 9.10
CA ARG A 22 -26.14 -14.14 9.91
C ARG A 22 -25.46 -13.02 9.15
N GLU A 23 -25.68 -11.77 9.57
CA GLU A 23 -24.89 -10.63 9.11
C GLU A 23 -23.45 -10.74 9.63
N ILE A 24 -22.48 -10.38 8.78
CA ILE A 24 -21.04 -10.35 9.11
C ILE A 24 -20.41 -8.99 8.84
N GLY A 25 -21.11 -8.06 8.20
CA GLY A 25 -20.65 -6.70 8.01
C GLY A 25 -21.71 -5.80 7.37
N ALA A 26 -21.60 -4.49 7.60
CA ALA A 26 -22.45 -3.48 6.98
C ALA A 26 -21.64 -2.20 6.72
N GLY A 27 -21.88 -1.55 5.58
CA GLY A 27 -21.19 -0.32 5.19
C GLY A 27 -21.88 0.43 4.05
N GLY A 28 -21.21 1.44 3.51
CA GLY A 28 -21.77 2.29 2.43
C GLY A 28 -22.16 1.52 1.17
N PHE A 29 -21.43 0.45 0.85
CA PHE A 29 -21.64 -0.37 -0.35
C PHE A 29 -22.66 -1.50 -0.15
N GLY A 30 -23.21 -1.66 1.05
CA GLY A 30 -24.25 -2.64 1.33
C GLY A 30 -24.04 -3.42 2.62
N ARG A 31 -24.70 -4.56 2.71
CA ARG A 31 -24.61 -5.48 3.85
C ARG A 31 -24.07 -6.82 3.38
N VAL A 32 -23.19 -7.42 4.18
CA VAL A 32 -22.53 -8.70 3.91
C VAL A 32 -23.02 -9.73 4.93
N TYR A 33 -23.40 -10.89 4.44
CA TYR A 33 -23.94 -12.00 5.20
C TYR A 33 -23.07 -13.24 5.02
N LEU A 34 -22.88 -13.98 6.11
CA LEU A 34 -22.50 -15.38 6.01
C LEU A 34 -23.73 -16.15 5.52
N ALA A 35 -23.56 -16.93 4.47
CA ALA A 35 -24.60 -17.78 3.93
C ALA A 35 -24.05 -19.17 3.57
N HIS A 36 -24.95 -20.12 3.39
CA HIS A 36 -24.64 -21.43 2.83
C HIS A 36 -25.18 -21.54 1.40
N ARG A 37 -24.30 -21.77 0.43
CA ARG A 37 -24.67 -22.20 -0.91
C ARG A 37 -25.16 -23.64 -0.84
N LEU A 38 -26.37 -23.88 -1.32
CA LEU A 38 -27.05 -25.17 -1.21
C LEU A 38 -26.88 -25.98 -2.51
N PHE A 39 -26.37 -27.20 -2.42
CA PHE A 39 -26.42 -28.20 -3.50
C PHE A 39 -27.37 -29.32 -3.03
N GLY A 40 -28.64 -29.24 -3.42
CA GLY A 40 -29.66 -30.17 -2.90
C GLY A 40 -30.00 -29.95 -1.42
N ALA A 41 -30.16 -31.03 -0.65
CA ALA A 41 -30.64 -30.98 0.74
C ALA A 41 -29.51 -30.91 1.79
N GLU A 42 -28.35 -31.52 1.53
CA GLU A 42 -27.31 -31.75 2.55
C GLU A 42 -25.99 -31.02 2.28
N ASP A 43 -25.61 -30.78 1.02
CA ASP A 43 -24.35 -30.11 0.68
C ASP A 43 -24.46 -28.59 0.85
N GLN A 44 -23.63 -28.05 1.75
CA GLN A 44 -23.62 -26.64 2.12
C GLN A 44 -22.19 -26.09 2.10
N GLN A 45 -21.89 -25.22 1.14
CA GLN A 45 -20.64 -24.46 1.11
C GLN A 45 -20.84 -23.09 1.77
N ALA A 46 -20.01 -22.73 2.75
CA ALA A 46 -20.03 -21.39 3.32
C ALA A 46 -19.53 -20.33 2.32
N VAL A 47 -20.30 -19.26 2.16
CA VAL A 47 -20.05 -18.15 1.23
C VAL A 47 -20.36 -16.82 1.89
N ALA A 48 -19.78 -15.75 1.34
CA ALA A 48 -20.15 -14.38 1.68
C ALA A 48 -21.17 -13.87 0.65
N VAL A 49 -22.27 -13.28 1.13
CA VAL A 49 -23.33 -12.71 0.30
C VAL A 49 -23.41 -11.23 0.59
N LYS A 50 -23.03 -10.40 -0.37
CA LYS A 50 -23.16 -8.93 -0.31
C LYS A 50 -24.45 -8.53 -1.02
N VAL A 51 -25.33 -7.82 -0.33
CA VAL A 51 -26.45 -7.11 -0.94
C VAL A 51 -26.00 -5.69 -1.15
N CYS A 52 -25.79 -5.28 -2.40
CA CYS A 52 -25.26 -3.97 -2.76
C CYS A 52 -26.33 -2.87 -2.60
N SER A 53 -25.88 -1.68 -2.22
CA SER A 53 -26.75 -0.50 -2.05
C SER A 53 -27.30 0.04 -3.37
N THR A 54 -26.52 -0.04 -4.44
CA THR A 54 -26.88 0.49 -5.76
C THR A 54 -26.62 -0.53 -6.88
N PRO A 55 -27.35 -0.45 -8.01
CA PRO A 55 -27.04 -1.25 -9.19
C PRO A 55 -25.64 -0.97 -9.73
N ARG A 56 -25.15 0.28 -9.61
CA ARG A 56 -23.85 0.69 -10.15
C ARG A 56 -22.70 -0.05 -9.46
N ASP A 57 -22.72 -0.07 -8.13
CA ASP A 57 -21.68 -0.74 -7.32
C ASP A 57 -21.66 -2.25 -7.63
N TRP A 58 -22.84 -2.85 -7.76
CA TRP A 58 -22.99 -4.26 -8.11
C TRP A 58 -22.44 -4.60 -9.50
N HIS A 59 -22.81 -3.84 -10.54
CA HIS A 59 -22.31 -4.10 -11.90
C HIS A 59 -20.79 -4.00 -11.97
N GLY A 60 -20.19 -3.00 -11.30
CA GLY A 60 -18.74 -2.86 -11.25
C GLY A 60 -18.07 -4.06 -10.59
N GLU A 61 -18.51 -4.43 -9.39
CA GLU A 61 -17.91 -5.52 -8.64
C GLU A 61 -18.11 -6.89 -9.30
N ALA A 62 -19.28 -7.14 -9.91
CA ALA A 62 -19.53 -8.35 -10.70
C ALA A 62 -18.60 -8.43 -11.93
N PHE A 63 -18.45 -7.33 -12.67
CA PHE A 63 -17.57 -7.25 -13.84
C PHE A 63 -16.10 -7.53 -13.47
N TYR A 64 -15.57 -6.90 -12.41
CA TYR A 64 -14.18 -7.17 -11.97
C TYR A 64 -14.02 -8.57 -11.39
N GLY A 65 -15.05 -9.09 -10.71
CA GLY A 65 -15.08 -10.45 -10.21
C GLY A 65 -14.89 -11.47 -11.32
N GLU A 66 -15.55 -11.28 -12.46
CA GLU A 66 -15.39 -12.13 -13.65
C GLU A 66 -14.01 -11.93 -14.31
N LEU A 67 -13.62 -10.68 -14.54
CA LEU A 67 -12.35 -10.35 -15.20
C LEU A 67 -11.12 -10.87 -14.43
N LEU A 68 -11.19 -10.88 -13.10
CA LEU A 68 -10.11 -11.30 -12.21
C LEU A 68 -10.32 -12.72 -11.64
N ALA A 69 -11.30 -13.48 -12.12
CA ALA A 69 -11.68 -14.78 -11.56
C ALA A 69 -10.55 -15.82 -11.48
N ARG A 70 -9.50 -15.67 -12.30
CA ARG A 70 -8.32 -16.54 -12.35
C ARG A 70 -7.15 -16.08 -11.48
N GLU A 71 -7.20 -14.87 -10.95
CA GLU A 71 -6.12 -14.31 -10.13
C GLU A 71 -6.25 -14.80 -8.68
N ARG A 72 -5.31 -15.65 -8.24
CA ARG A 72 -5.30 -16.23 -6.90
C ARG A 72 -5.15 -15.21 -5.76
N GLY A 73 -4.71 -13.99 -6.09
CA GLY A 73 -4.58 -12.88 -5.14
C GLY A 73 -5.86 -12.05 -5.00
N VAL A 74 -6.98 -12.48 -5.58
CA VAL A 74 -8.27 -11.78 -5.55
C VAL A 74 -9.34 -12.68 -4.93
N VAL A 75 -10.27 -12.10 -4.18
CA VAL A 75 -11.46 -12.80 -3.67
C VAL A 75 -12.31 -13.24 -4.85
N ARG A 76 -12.57 -14.54 -4.96
CA ARG A 76 -13.34 -15.08 -6.07
C ARG A 76 -14.83 -14.80 -5.91
N VAL A 77 -15.41 -14.10 -6.90
CA VAL A 77 -16.85 -13.99 -7.08
C VAL A 77 -17.37 -15.30 -7.66
N LEU A 78 -18.40 -15.85 -7.04
CA LEU A 78 -19.01 -17.14 -7.36
C LEU A 78 -20.33 -16.98 -8.11
N ASP A 79 -21.04 -15.88 -7.88
CA ASP A 79 -22.35 -15.59 -8.45
C ASP A 79 -22.69 -14.10 -8.33
N SER A 80 -23.56 -13.61 -9.21
CA SER A 80 -24.09 -12.26 -9.17
C SER A 80 -25.47 -12.23 -9.79
N PHE A 81 -26.49 -11.80 -9.04
CA PHE A 81 -27.86 -11.78 -9.52
C PHE A 81 -28.71 -10.70 -8.84
N ALA A 82 -29.81 -10.33 -9.48
CA ALA A 82 -30.84 -9.50 -8.86
C ALA A 82 -31.85 -10.39 -8.13
N HIS A 83 -32.26 -10.00 -6.92
CA HIS A 83 -33.24 -10.74 -6.14
C HIS A 83 -34.28 -9.80 -5.52
N PRO A 84 -35.58 -10.15 -5.50
CA PRO A 84 -36.58 -9.38 -4.77
C PRO A 84 -36.27 -9.36 -3.26
N VAL A 85 -36.13 -8.17 -2.69
CA VAL A 85 -35.96 -7.96 -1.25
C VAL A 85 -37.17 -7.19 -0.72
N GLY A 86 -38.10 -7.92 -0.09
CA GLY A 86 -39.39 -7.37 0.37
C GLY A 86 -40.41 -7.20 -0.75
N LYS A 87 -41.43 -6.35 -0.54
CA LYS A 87 -42.62 -6.30 -1.41
C LYS A 87 -42.42 -5.62 -2.78
N SER A 88 -41.41 -4.76 -2.95
CA SER A 88 -41.26 -3.96 -4.18
C SER A 88 -39.84 -3.43 -4.44
N ARG A 89 -38.80 -4.07 -3.89
CA ARG A 89 -37.40 -3.66 -4.11
C ARG A 89 -36.60 -4.80 -4.68
N ILE A 90 -35.70 -4.47 -5.60
CA ILE A 90 -34.67 -5.38 -6.09
C ILE A 90 -33.41 -5.14 -5.27
N GLY A 91 -32.91 -6.20 -4.63
CA GLY A 91 -31.58 -6.25 -4.07
C GLY A 91 -30.61 -6.81 -5.10
N TYR A 92 -29.47 -6.15 -5.25
CA TYR A 92 -28.40 -6.62 -6.13
C TYR A 92 -27.44 -7.46 -5.31
N VAL A 93 -27.36 -8.75 -5.62
CA VAL A 93 -26.67 -9.76 -4.81
C VAL A 93 -25.38 -10.15 -5.49
N LEU A 94 -24.28 -10.13 -4.74
CA LEU A 94 -22.99 -10.65 -5.13
C LEU A 94 -22.58 -11.73 -4.13
N VAL A 95 -22.23 -12.91 -4.63
CA VAL A 95 -21.79 -14.04 -3.83
C VAL A 95 -20.31 -14.27 -4.09
N SER A 96 -19.52 -14.38 -3.03
CA SER A 96 -18.09 -14.67 -3.11
C SER A 96 -17.70 -15.80 -2.18
N GLU A 97 -16.48 -16.31 -2.36
CA GLU A 97 -15.88 -17.20 -1.38
C GLU A 97 -15.82 -16.52 0.00
N LEU A 98 -16.08 -17.28 1.06
CA LEU A 98 -15.92 -16.79 2.42
C LEU A 98 -14.43 -16.78 2.78
N MET A 99 -13.92 -15.62 3.16
CA MET A 99 -12.56 -15.48 3.68
C MET A 99 -12.53 -15.73 5.19
N SER A 100 -12.38 -17.00 5.59
CA SER A 100 -12.52 -17.44 6.98
C SER A 100 -11.44 -16.95 7.94
N GLU A 101 -10.25 -16.59 7.43
CA GLU A 101 -9.15 -16.02 8.23
C GLU A 101 -9.29 -14.49 8.43
N GLY A 102 -10.36 -13.89 7.90
CA GLY A 102 -10.64 -12.47 8.04
C GLY A 102 -9.74 -11.55 7.23
N THR A 103 -9.86 -10.27 7.54
CA THR A 103 -9.15 -9.14 6.94
C THR A 103 -7.86 -8.84 7.69
N VAL A 104 -6.96 -8.07 7.08
CA VAL A 104 -5.78 -7.56 7.78
C VAL A 104 -6.20 -6.68 8.97
N ALA A 105 -7.33 -5.97 8.89
CA ALA A 105 -7.87 -5.24 10.03
C ALA A 105 -8.22 -6.16 11.21
N ASP A 106 -8.94 -7.26 10.96
CA ASP A 106 -9.28 -8.24 12.01
C ASP A 106 -8.01 -8.82 12.64
N ARG A 107 -6.99 -9.10 11.82
CA ARG A 107 -5.69 -9.61 12.31
C ARG A 107 -4.94 -8.59 13.17
N VAL A 108 -5.09 -7.29 12.90
CA VAL A 108 -4.52 -6.22 13.73
C VAL A 108 -5.25 -6.14 15.06
N GLU A 109 -6.58 -6.25 15.08
CA GLU A 109 -7.37 -6.25 16.33
C GLU A 109 -7.02 -7.43 17.24
N ASP A 110 -6.68 -8.58 16.65
CA ASP A 110 -6.27 -9.79 17.37
C ASP A 110 -4.78 -9.83 17.81
N SER A 111 -3.99 -8.76 17.57
CA SER A 111 -2.53 -8.79 17.75
C SER A 111 -2.00 -7.56 18.48
N ASP A 112 -1.11 -7.78 19.46
CA ASP A 112 -0.41 -6.71 20.20
C ASP A 112 0.94 -6.29 19.57
N GLY A 113 1.20 -6.70 18.32
CA GLY A 113 2.47 -6.42 17.66
C GLY A 113 2.49 -6.76 16.16
N PRO A 114 3.68 -6.74 15.53
CA PRO A 114 3.86 -6.98 14.10
C PRO A 114 3.14 -8.25 13.64
N LEU A 115 2.33 -8.13 12.59
CA LEU A 115 1.57 -9.28 12.09
C LEU A 115 2.49 -10.32 11.47
N TRP A 116 3.52 -9.86 10.74
CA TRP A 116 4.48 -10.71 10.04
C TRP A 116 5.90 -10.17 10.15
N SER A 117 6.89 -11.06 9.99
CA SER A 117 8.29 -10.65 9.85
C SER A 117 8.51 -9.80 8.60
N GLU A 118 9.51 -8.92 8.62
CA GLU A 118 9.81 -8.02 7.48
C GLU A 118 10.00 -8.78 6.16
N SER A 119 10.69 -9.92 6.19
CA SER A 119 10.89 -10.76 5.00
C SER A 119 9.57 -11.28 4.44
N ARG A 120 8.62 -11.65 5.31
CA ARG A 120 7.30 -12.12 4.90
C ARG A 120 6.47 -10.95 4.35
N VAL A 121 6.45 -9.80 5.04
CA VAL A 121 5.79 -8.58 4.53
C VAL A 121 6.31 -8.22 3.14
N ARG A 122 7.64 -8.16 2.97
CA ARG A 122 8.27 -7.86 1.68
C ARG A 122 7.78 -8.81 0.57
N SER A 123 7.77 -10.12 0.83
CA SER A 123 7.29 -11.12 -0.12
C SER A 123 5.81 -10.94 -0.48
N ARG A 124 4.93 -10.72 0.52
CA ARG A 124 3.49 -10.59 0.29
C ARG A 124 3.10 -9.27 -0.39
N ILE A 125 3.74 -8.17 0.00
CA ILE A 125 3.54 -6.86 -0.63
C ILE A 125 4.07 -6.88 -2.07
N SER A 126 5.19 -7.54 -2.33
CA SER A 126 5.69 -7.74 -3.70
C SER A 126 4.67 -8.47 -4.59
N ALA A 127 4.07 -9.55 -4.08
CA ALA A 127 3.02 -10.27 -4.80
C ALA A 127 1.77 -9.41 -5.05
N LEU A 128 1.33 -8.62 -4.06
CA LEU A 128 0.21 -7.69 -4.21
C LEU A 128 0.51 -6.61 -5.27
N LEU A 129 1.72 -6.04 -5.26
CA LEU A 129 2.12 -5.04 -6.26
C LEU A 129 2.21 -5.62 -7.68
N ILE A 130 2.61 -6.89 -7.82
CA ILE A 130 2.59 -7.59 -9.12
C ILE A 130 1.16 -7.77 -9.62
N LEU A 131 0.22 -8.15 -8.74
CA LEU A 131 -1.21 -8.20 -9.07
C LEU A 131 -1.73 -6.84 -9.51
N LEU A 132 -1.43 -5.78 -8.74
CA LEU A 132 -1.83 -4.41 -9.09
C LEU A 132 -1.22 -3.95 -10.41
N ALA A 133 0.04 -4.31 -10.71
CA ALA A 133 0.65 -3.98 -11.98
C ALA A 133 -0.15 -4.55 -13.16
N LYS A 134 -0.56 -5.83 -13.07
CA LYS A 134 -1.43 -6.45 -14.09
C LYS A 134 -2.78 -5.72 -14.21
N MET A 135 -3.40 -5.38 -13.09
CA MET A 135 -4.65 -4.62 -13.08
C MET A 135 -4.47 -3.24 -13.73
N HIS A 136 -3.42 -2.52 -13.37
CA HIS A 136 -3.10 -1.20 -13.91
C HIS A 136 -2.80 -1.25 -15.41
N GLU A 137 -2.16 -2.31 -15.90
CA GLU A 137 -1.93 -2.55 -17.34
C GLU A 137 -3.24 -2.81 -18.10
N ALA A 138 -4.23 -3.42 -17.45
CA ALA A 138 -5.60 -3.55 -17.97
C ALA A 138 -6.45 -2.27 -17.79
N GLY A 139 -5.88 -1.17 -17.28
CA GLY A 139 -6.58 0.09 -17.04
C GLY A 139 -7.47 0.10 -15.81
N ILE A 140 -7.27 -0.83 -14.86
CA ILE A 140 -8.10 -1.00 -13.66
C ILE A 140 -7.35 -0.48 -12.45
N THR A 141 -7.98 0.43 -11.70
CA THR A 141 -7.49 0.89 -10.38
C THR A 141 -8.41 0.39 -9.29
N HIS A 142 -7.85 -0.09 -8.17
CA HIS A 142 -8.63 -0.67 -7.07
C HIS A 142 -9.34 0.39 -6.22
N ARG A 143 -8.61 1.47 -5.92
CA ARG A 143 -9.07 2.68 -5.20
C ARG A 143 -9.39 2.56 -3.72
N ASP A 144 -9.64 1.36 -3.19
CA ASP A 144 -9.91 1.15 -1.75
C ASP A 144 -8.98 0.12 -1.10
N ILE A 145 -7.67 0.19 -1.37
CA ILE A 145 -6.73 -0.70 -0.70
C ILE A 145 -6.55 -0.19 0.74
N LYS A 146 -7.04 -0.97 1.70
CA LYS A 146 -6.92 -0.71 3.14
C LYS A 146 -7.02 -2.02 3.92
N PRO A 147 -6.61 -2.07 5.20
CA PRO A 147 -6.60 -3.30 5.97
C PRO A 147 -7.93 -4.07 5.99
N SER A 148 -9.08 -3.38 5.98
CA SER A 148 -10.42 -4.01 5.97
C SER A 148 -10.83 -4.61 4.62
N ASN A 149 -10.12 -4.30 3.53
CA ASN A 149 -10.42 -4.79 2.18
C ASN A 149 -9.36 -5.76 1.66
N VAL A 150 -8.33 -6.03 2.46
CA VAL A 150 -7.30 -7.03 2.16
C VAL A 150 -7.45 -8.17 3.15
N TYR A 151 -7.72 -9.36 2.62
CA TYR A 151 -7.93 -10.58 3.39
C TYR A 151 -6.63 -11.36 3.55
N VAL A 152 -6.60 -12.23 4.56
CA VAL A 152 -5.55 -13.22 4.73
C VAL A 152 -6.07 -14.59 4.29
N ARG A 153 -5.25 -15.36 3.59
CA ARG A 153 -5.53 -16.76 3.25
C ARG A 153 -4.25 -17.57 3.22
N ASN A 154 -4.13 -18.55 4.11
CA ASN A 154 -2.94 -19.38 4.27
C ASN A 154 -1.67 -18.53 4.33
N GLY A 155 -1.76 -17.39 5.01
CA GLY A 155 -0.64 -16.47 5.15
C GLY A 155 -0.25 -15.64 3.92
N ALA A 156 -1.10 -15.60 2.89
CA ALA A 156 -1.01 -14.70 1.75
C ALA A 156 -2.05 -13.56 1.84
N LEU A 157 -1.77 -12.44 1.18
CA LEU A 157 -2.73 -11.34 1.02
C LEU A 157 -3.66 -11.64 -0.16
N VAL A 158 -4.95 -11.40 0.02
CA VAL A 158 -5.98 -11.55 -0.99
C VAL A 158 -6.79 -10.26 -1.06
N LEU A 159 -6.80 -9.62 -2.22
CA LEU A 159 -7.50 -8.37 -2.44
C LEU A 159 -8.99 -8.61 -2.64
N GLY A 160 -9.84 -7.86 -1.94
CA GLY A 160 -11.30 -7.92 -2.08
C GLY A 160 -11.93 -6.53 -2.10
N ASP A 161 -13.25 -6.52 -2.25
CA ASP A 161 -14.10 -5.32 -2.34
C ASP A 161 -13.72 -4.36 -3.49
N PHE A 162 -14.19 -4.72 -4.69
CA PHE A 162 -14.01 -3.92 -5.90
C PHE A 162 -15.16 -2.92 -6.10
N GLY A 163 -15.96 -2.64 -5.06
CA GLY A 163 -17.16 -1.79 -5.15
C GLY A 163 -16.89 -0.36 -5.64
N ILE A 164 -15.67 0.14 -5.47
CA ILE A 164 -15.24 1.44 -6.03
C ILE A 164 -14.11 1.34 -7.06
N SER A 165 -13.79 0.13 -7.50
CA SER A 165 -12.82 -0.07 -8.58
C SER A 165 -13.36 0.54 -9.87
N LYS A 166 -12.47 1.11 -10.68
CA LYS A 166 -12.84 1.74 -11.95
C LYS A 166 -11.85 1.40 -13.04
N MET A 167 -12.40 0.97 -14.17
CA MET A 167 -11.73 0.76 -15.43
C MET A 167 -11.79 2.06 -16.20
N THR A 168 -10.63 2.57 -16.59
CA THR A 168 -10.51 3.76 -17.43
C THR A 168 -9.94 3.35 -18.77
N LEU A 169 -10.65 3.68 -19.85
CA LEU A 169 -10.13 3.48 -21.21
C LEU A 169 -9.08 4.58 -21.48
N GLY A 170 -7.79 4.22 -21.31
CA GLY A 170 -6.62 5.09 -21.49
C GLY A 170 -5.80 5.30 -20.21
N VAL A 171 -4.62 5.92 -20.32
CA VAL A 171 -3.74 6.29 -19.18
C VAL A 171 -4.37 7.38 -18.28
N GLN A 172 -5.56 7.85 -18.65
CA GLN A 172 -6.29 8.92 -17.99
C GLN A 172 -7.08 8.37 -16.80
N ARG A 173 -6.50 8.52 -15.59
CA ARG A 173 -7.01 9.46 -14.59
C ARG A 173 -8.54 9.74 -14.70
N SER A 174 -9.36 9.33 -13.71
CA SER A 174 -10.80 9.68 -13.66
C SER A 174 -11.19 10.53 -12.45
N GLU A 175 -12.30 11.26 -12.55
CA GLU A 175 -13.00 11.85 -11.39
C GLU A 175 -13.32 10.78 -10.32
N VAL A 176 -13.29 11.23 -9.07
CA VAL A 176 -13.38 10.41 -7.87
C VAL A 176 -14.78 10.58 -7.28
N ASP A 177 -15.62 9.54 -7.41
CA ASP A 177 -17.00 9.58 -6.93
C ASP A 177 -17.13 9.00 -5.51
N ALA A 178 -16.17 8.16 -5.10
CA ALA A 178 -16.09 7.51 -3.80
C ALA A 178 -14.66 7.05 -3.52
N TRP A 179 -14.18 7.26 -2.30
CA TRP A 179 -12.90 6.73 -1.77
C TRP A 179 -12.87 6.87 -0.25
N THR A 180 -11.86 6.29 0.40
CA THR A 180 -11.64 6.46 1.85
C THR A 180 -10.53 7.49 2.10
N PRO A 181 -10.84 8.76 2.48
CA PRO A 181 -9.85 9.84 2.58
C PRO A 181 -8.67 9.53 3.51
N ALA A 182 -8.92 8.83 4.61
CA ALA A 182 -7.91 8.42 5.58
C ALA A 182 -6.78 7.55 4.98
N PHE A 183 -7.07 6.81 3.90
CA PHE A 183 -6.10 5.97 3.19
C PHE A 183 -5.62 6.60 1.88
N SER A 184 -5.98 7.85 1.62
CA SER A 184 -5.63 8.55 0.40
C SER A 184 -4.55 9.62 0.63
N PRO A 185 -3.70 9.88 -0.36
CA PRO A 185 -2.83 11.04 -0.36
C PRO A 185 -3.60 12.36 -0.20
N ARG A 186 -2.99 13.34 0.45
CA ARG A 186 -3.56 14.69 0.59
C ARG A 186 -3.79 15.40 -0.75
N ASP A 187 -3.04 15.04 -1.78
CA ASP A 187 -3.12 15.65 -3.12
C ASP A 187 -4.21 15.06 -4.02
N VAL A 188 -5.04 14.12 -3.53
CA VAL A 188 -6.16 13.55 -4.29
C VAL A 188 -7.45 14.39 -4.21
N GLY A 189 -7.63 15.21 -3.17
CA GLY A 189 -8.88 15.93 -2.90
C GLY A 189 -9.22 17.10 -3.82
N ASP A 190 -8.22 17.74 -4.44
CA ASP A 190 -8.41 18.96 -5.25
C ASP A 190 -8.51 18.64 -6.75
N GLY A 191 -9.66 18.15 -7.22
CA GLY A 191 -9.91 17.92 -8.66
C GLY A 191 -8.95 16.95 -9.34
N PHE A 192 -8.20 16.16 -8.56
CA PHE A 192 -7.17 15.28 -9.06
C PHE A 192 -7.73 13.91 -9.41
N LEU A 193 -7.41 13.52 -10.63
CA LEU A 193 -7.86 12.27 -11.18
C LEU A 193 -7.09 11.07 -10.56
N TRP A 194 -7.80 9.97 -10.26
CA TRP A 194 -7.22 8.77 -9.63
C TRP A 194 -6.38 7.96 -10.61
N GLY A 195 -5.20 7.50 -10.20
CA GLY A 195 -4.33 6.66 -11.03
C GLY A 195 -3.53 5.64 -10.23
N PRO A 196 -2.74 4.78 -10.91
CA PRO A 196 -1.95 3.69 -10.30
C PRO A 196 -1.13 4.08 -9.07
N ALA A 197 -0.52 5.27 -9.08
CA ALA A 197 0.28 5.78 -7.97
C ALA A 197 -0.51 5.99 -6.66
N VAL A 198 -1.84 6.08 -6.71
CA VAL A 198 -2.69 6.22 -5.52
C VAL A 198 -2.91 4.86 -4.86
N ASP A 199 -3.16 3.80 -5.65
CA ASP A 199 -3.20 2.43 -5.13
C ASP A 199 -1.85 2.05 -4.50
N VAL A 200 -0.74 2.48 -5.10
CA VAL A 200 0.61 2.27 -4.56
C VAL A 200 0.78 2.94 -3.19
N PHE A 201 0.27 4.16 -3.00
CA PHE A 201 0.29 4.83 -1.69
C PHE A 201 -0.43 4.03 -0.62
N GLN A 202 -1.62 3.54 -0.96
CA GLN A 202 -2.42 2.70 -0.06
C GLN A 202 -1.67 1.42 0.33
N VAL A 203 -0.92 0.81 -0.59
CA VAL A 203 -0.04 -0.33 -0.29
C VAL A 203 1.09 0.07 0.68
N GLY A 204 1.59 1.30 0.63
CA GLY A 204 2.54 1.82 1.62
C GLY A 204 1.97 1.84 3.04
N LEU A 205 0.73 2.32 3.20
CA LEU A 205 0.01 2.30 4.49
C LEU A 205 -0.24 0.86 4.97
N LEU A 206 -0.64 -0.02 4.06
CA LEU A 206 -0.83 -1.45 4.36
C LEU A 206 0.48 -2.11 4.81
N THR A 207 1.61 -1.76 4.16
CA THR A 207 2.93 -2.28 4.52
C THR A 207 3.32 -1.88 5.92
N ALA A 208 3.15 -0.59 6.28
CA ALA A 208 3.36 -0.12 7.65
C ALA A 208 2.46 -0.86 8.64
N THR A 209 1.18 -1.06 8.29
CA THR A 209 0.22 -1.77 9.14
C THR A 209 0.64 -3.20 9.45
N LEU A 210 1.07 -3.95 8.45
CA LEU A 210 1.54 -5.33 8.62
C LEU A 210 2.81 -5.42 9.48
N LEU A 211 3.68 -4.41 9.41
CA LEU A 211 4.97 -4.38 10.13
C LEU A 211 4.84 -3.96 11.58
N THR A 212 3.83 -3.16 11.93
CA THR A 212 3.67 -2.67 13.31
C THR A 212 2.55 -3.34 14.06
N GLY A 213 1.58 -3.95 13.37
CA GLY A 213 0.33 -4.40 14.00
C GLY A 213 -0.56 -3.23 14.42
N THR A 214 -0.54 -2.14 13.66
CA THR A 214 -1.37 -0.95 13.94
C THR A 214 -1.85 -0.39 12.63
N VAL A 215 -3.14 -0.07 12.50
CA VAL A 215 -3.66 0.54 11.27
C VAL A 215 -3.07 1.93 11.09
N TRP A 216 -2.35 2.16 9.99
CA TRP A 216 -1.80 3.47 9.64
C TRP A 216 -2.67 4.19 8.63
N GLN A 217 -2.98 5.46 8.92
CA GLN A 217 -3.66 6.38 8.01
C GLN A 217 -2.72 7.51 7.57
N THR A 218 -3.13 8.27 6.57
CA THR A 218 -2.36 9.40 6.01
C THR A 218 -1.99 10.43 7.09
N ASP A 219 -2.86 10.67 8.05
CA ASP A 219 -2.64 11.64 9.13
C ASP A 219 -1.66 11.13 10.19
N ASP A 220 -1.56 9.81 10.36
CA ASP A 220 -0.70 9.19 11.37
C ASP A 220 0.74 9.01 10.89
N LEU A 221 0.99 9.09 9.58
CA LEU A 221 2.28 8.77 8.95
C LEU A 221 3.49 9.37 9.66
N ALA A 222 3.41 10.60 10.19
CA ALA A 222 4.51 11.22 10.91
C ALA A 222 4.99 10.42 12.14
N GLY A 223 4.11 9.63 12.75
CA GLY A 223 4.40 8.76 13.89
C GLY A 223 5.19 7.49 13.53
N LEU A 224 5.19 7.09 12.25
CA LEU A 224 5.88 5.86 11.80
C LEU A 224 7.40 5.94 12.04
N ARG A 225 7.97 7.15 12.15
CA ARG A 225 9.35 7.40 12.58
C ARG A 225 9.71 6.83 13.96
N HIS A 226 8.74 6.35 14.74
CA HIS A 226 8.97 5.73 16.04
C HIS A 226 8.88 4.20 15.99
N SER A 227 8.57 3.62 14.83
CA SER A 227 8.39 2.18 14.64
C SER A 227 9.71 1.47 14.37
N GLN A 228 9.89 0.29 14.96
CA GLN A 228 11.09 -0.55 14.74
C GLN A 228 10.99 -1.29 13.40
N ILE A 229 11.36 -0.59 12.32
CA ILE A 229 11.40 -1.13 10.95
C ILE A 229 12.79 -0.89 10.39
N ALA A 230 13.36 -1.87 9.69
CA ALA A 230 14.65 -1.74 9.03
C ALA A 230 14.67 -0.54 8.07
N ASP A 231 15.79 0.20 8.10
CA ASP A 231 16.00 1.44 7.33
C ASP A 231 15.58 1.31 5.87
N ASP A 232 15.98 0.22 5.20
CA ASP A 232 15.69 -0.03 3.79
C ASP A 232 14.18 -0.13 3.50
N LEU A 233 13.44 -0.80 4.38
CA LEU A 233 12.01 -0.98 4.23
C LEU A 233 11.27 0.30 4.63
N MET A 234 11.73 0.99 5.67
CA MET A 234 11.22 2.31 6.06
C MET A 234 11.40 3.34 4.94
N CYS A 235 12.57 3.37 4.29
CA CYS A 235 12.84 4.16 3.08
C CYS A 235 11.81 3.88 1.98
N TRP A 236 11.53 2.61 1.72
CA TRP A 236 10.56 2.20 0.71
C TRP A 236 9.14 2.67 1.07
N ILE A 237 8.73 2.56 2.33
CA ILE A 237 7.43 3.06 2.81
C ILE A 237 7.35 4.57 2.61
N TRP A 238 8.36 5.33 3.04
CA TRP A 238 8.38 6.79 2.87
C TRP A 238 8.29 7.23 1.42
N HIS A 239 8.94 6.52 0.51
CA HIS A 239 8.82 6.82 -0.92
C HIS A 239 7.41 6.52 -1.43
N THR A 240 6.87 5.36 -1.04
CA THR A 240 5.51 4.93 -1.39
C THR A 240 4.43 5.88 -0.85
N THR A 241 4.64 6.49 0.31
CA THR A 241 3.69 7.42 0.94
C THR A 241 4.01 8.91 0.71
N SER A 242 4.94 9.22 -0.20
CA SER A 242 5.28 10.60 -0.55
C SER A 242 4.23 11.26 -1.46
N PRO A 243 4.19 12.61 -1.57
CA PRO A 243 3.37 13.31 -2.57
C PRO A 243 3.63 12.83 -4.00
N LYS A 244 2.68 13.01 -4.92
CA LYS A 244 2.73 12.41 -6.26
C LYS A 244 4.04 12.64 -7.03
N ALA A 245 4.64 13.82 -6.94
CA ALA A 245 5.89 14.15 -7.64
C ALA A 245 7.09 13.29 -7.22
N ARG A 246 7.00 12.58 -6.09
CA ARG A 246 8.10 11.79 -5.50
C ARG A 246 7.72 10.36 -5.17
N ARG A 247 6.50 9.93 -5.49
CA ARG A 247 6.06 8.56 -5.27
C ARG A 247 6.43 7.70 -6.47
N TYR A 248 6.52 6.39 -6.27
CA TYR A 248 6.46 5.46 -7.40
C TYR A 248 5.20 5.71 -8.24
N GLN A 249 5.37 5.77 -9.55
CA GLN A 249 4.27 6.07 -10.47
C GLN A 249 3.49 4.82 -10.87
N SER A 250 4.04 3.62 -10.65
CA SER A 250 3.40 2.35 -10.95
C SER A 250 3.67 1.28 -9.89
N ALA A 251 2.76 0.31 -9.79
CA ALA A 251 2.96 -0.84 -8.92
C ALA A 251 4.17 -1.70 -9.33
N ARG A 252 4.47 -1.76 -10.64
CA ARG A 252 5.65 -2.46 -11.17
C ARG A 252 6.95 -1.83 -10.68
N GLU A 253 7.04 -0.50 -10.71
CA GLU A 253 8.20 0.24 -10.19
C GLU A 253 8.38 0.01 -8.69
N ALA A 254 7.30 0.11 -7.91
CA ALA A 254 7.31 -0.12 -6.48
C ALA A 254 7.73 -1.55 -6.12
N ALA A 255 7.22 -2.56 -6.85
CA ALA A 255 7.59 -3.97 -6.68
C ALA A 255 9.06 -4.21 -6.99
N HIS A 256 9.57 -3.63 -8.08
CA HIS A 256 10.98 -3.74 -8.44
C HIS A 256 11.87 -3.17 -7.34
N ALA A 257 11.60 -1.94 -6.89
CA ALA A 257 12.36 -1.30 -5.82
C ALA A 257 12.35 -2.14 -4.53
N LEU A 258 11.18 -2.66 -4.14
CA LEU A 258 11.02 -3.55 -2.98
C LEU A 258 11.85 -4.83 -3.11
N ASN A 259 11.87 -5.44 -4.31
CA ASN A 259 12.62 -6.66 -4.58
C ASN A 259 14.14 -6.43 -4.66
N THR A 260 14.59 -5.19 -4.88
CA THR A 260 16.01 -4.82 -4.89
C THR A 260 16.55 -4.25 -3.57
N LEU A 261 15.71 -4.16 -2.52
CA LEU A 261 16.18 -3.81 -1.17
C LEU A 261 17.32 -4.75 -0.71
N GLY A 262 18.30 -4.22 0.01
CA GLY A 262 19.58 -4.87 0.35
C GLY A 262 20.64 -5.10 -0.74
N ARG A 263 20.35 -4.94 -2.05
CA ARG A 263 21.35 -5.24 -3.12
C ARG A 263 22.48 -4.21 -3.25
N ASP A 264 22.16 -2.92 -3.07
CA ASP A 264 23.14 -1.84 -3.08
C ASP A 264 23.52 -1.47 -1.65
N THR A 265 24.78 -1.71 -1.25
CA THR A 265 25.25 -1.36 0.09
C THR A 265 25.21 0.15 0.30
N MET A 266 24.45 0.58 1.32
CA MET A 266 24.41 1.96 1.80
C MET A 266 25.39 2.21 2.96
N ALA A 267 26.34 1.29 3.16
CA ALA A 267 27.39 1.42 4.16
C ALA A 267 28.37 2.55 3.77
N PRO A 268 28.91 3.30 4.74
CA PRO A 268 29.98 4.25 4.50
C PRO A 268 31.21 3.59 3.87
N GLY A 269 31.71 4.18 2.79
CA GLY A 269 32.96 3.82 2.14
C GLY A 269 34.13 4.71 2.61
N ARG A 270 35.17 4.79 1.78
CA ARG A 270 36.34 5.65 2.04
C ARG A 270 35.97 7.13 1.84
N PHE A 271 36.46 7.99 2.73
CA PHE A 271 36.30 9.43 2.59
C PHE A 271 37.08 9.94 1.36
N PRO A 272 36.48 10.80 0.51
CA PRO A 272 37.14 11.30 -0.70
C PRO A 272 38.36 12.15 -0.37
N SER A 273 39.41 12.06 -1.19
CA SER A 273 40.67 12.81 -0.99
C SER A 273 40.56 14.31 -1.23
N ARG A 274 39.51 14.76 -1.95
CA ARG A 274 39.21 16.17 -2.23
C ARG A 274 37.72 16.43 -2.12
N LEU A 275 37.35 17.52 -1.43
CA LEU A 275 35.96 17.99 -1.29
C LEU A 275 35.58 19.07 -2.31
N ALA A 276 36.57 19.70 -2.95
CA ALA A 276 36.34 20.71 -3.98
C ALA A 276 35.45 20.16 -5.11
N ASN A 277 34.42 20.93 -5.48
CA ASN A 277 33.41 20.61 -6.50
C ASN A 277 32.52 19.39 -6.19
N GLN A 278 32.58 18.82 -4.99
CA GLN A 278 31.63 17.78 -4.58
C GLN A 278 30.27 18.41 -4.26
N HIS A 279 29.19 17.77 -4.72
CA HIS A 279 27.82 18.14 -4.38
C HIS A 279 27.34 17.24 -3.24
N VAL A 280 27.22 17.85 -2.06
CA VAL A 280 27.11 17.15 -0.78
C VAL A 280 25.72 17.25 -0.21
N VAL A 281 25.13 16.11 0.13
CA VAL A 281 23.90 16.02 0.91
C VAL A 281 24.22 15.47 2.29
N LEU A 282 23.67 16.09 3.34
CA LEU A 282 23.79 15.59 4.71
C LEU A 282 22.44 15.04 5.22
N THR A 283 22.49 13.88 5.85
CA THR A 283 21.35 13.23 6.52
C THR A 283 21.78 12.72 7.90
N GLY A 284 20.86 12.61 8.86
CA GLY A 284 21.20 12.24 10.23
C GLY A 284 21.84 13.37 11.04
N ARG A 285 22.10 13.08 12.31
CA ARG A 285 22.86 13.92 13.23
C ARG A 285 24.36 13.64 13.08
N ILE A 286 25.17 14.69 13.07
CA ILE A 286 26.63 14.54 13.04
C ILE A 286 27.12 14.70 14.47
N ASP A 287 27.51 13.59 15.10
CA ASP A 287 27.98 13.63 16.48
C ASP A 287 29.31 14.38 16.56
N GLY A 288 29.44 15.27 17.54
CA GLY A 288 30.62 16.11 17.73
C GLY A 288 30.67 17.39 16.90
N MET A 289 29.67 17.70 16.06
CA MET A 289 29.65 18.92 15.26
C MET A 289 28.22 19.41 14.97
N THR A 290 27.97 20.72 15.01
CA THR A 290 26.65 21.23 14.61
C THR A 290 26.46 21.14 13.09
N ARG A 291 25.20 21.05 12.62
CA ARG A 291 24.91 21.05 11.18
C ARG A 291 25.44 22.33 10.51
N LYS A 292 25.41 23.48 11.20
CA LYS A 292 25.94 24.75 10.71
C LYS A 292 27.45 24.70 10.51
N ASP A 293 28.19 24.15 11.46
CA ASP A 293 29.64 24.04 11.39
C ASP A 293 30.08 23.04 10.31
N ALA A 294 29.36 21.92 10.20
CA ALA A 294 29.57 20.93 9.13
C ALA A 294 29.39 21.56 7.75
N ILE A 295 28.31 22.32 7.54
CA ILE A 295 28.06 23.03 6.28
C ILE A 295 29.16 24.06 6.02
N GLY A 296 29.53 24.87 7.02
CA GLY A 296 30.57 25.87 6.89
C GLY A 296 31.95 25.29 6.56
N GLY A 297 32.33 24.16 7.19
CA GLY A 297 33.58 23.47 6.90
C GLY A 297 33.61 22.87 5.49
N LEU A 298 32.52 22.23 5.06
CA LEU A 298 32.37 21.71 3.70
C LEU A 298 32.50 22.82 2.64
N MET A 299 31.84 23.97 2.85
CA MET A 299 31.91 25.10 1.94
C MET A 299 33.31 25.71 1.87
N ARG A 300 34.02 25.85 3.01
CA ARG A 300 35.42 26.29 3.03
C ARG A 300 36.35 25.34 2.30
N ALA A 301 36.05 24.04 2.33
CA ALA A 301 36.78 23.01 1.57
C ALA A 301 36.39 22.95 0.07
N GLY A 302 35.56 23.90 -0.41
CA GLY A 302 35.16 24.03 -1.82
C GLY A 302 34.01 23.12 -2.24
N ALA A 303 33.29 22.51 -1.30
CA ALA A 303 32.12 21.67 -1.59
C ALA A 303 30.84 22.51 -1.75
N ARG A 304 29.89 22.03 -2.54
CA ARG A 304 28.55 22.60 -2.69
C ARG A 304 27.57 21.79 -1.86
N VAL A 305 27.08 22.38 -0.77
CA VAL A 305 26.10 21.70 0.08
C VAL A 305 24.68 21.97 -0.43
N GLN A 306 23.89 20.90 -0.56
CA GLN A 306 22.52 20.95 -1.02
C GLN A 306 21.60 20.17 -0.09
N GLU A 307 20.34 20.60 0.01
CA GLU A 307 19.38 19.98 0.92
C GLU A 307 18.74 18.72 0.32
N THR A 308 18.55 18.70 -1.01
CA THR A 308 17.91 17.63 -1.76
C THR A 308 18.92 16.81 -2.55
N VAL A 309 18.58 15.55 -2.85
CA VAL A 309 19.41 14.68 -3.70
C VAL A 309 19.04 14.91 -5.17
N THR A 310 20.02 15.30 -5.98
CA THR A 310 19.87 15.67 -7.40
C THR A 310 20.79 14.82 -8.29
N ASN A 311 20.71 15.03 -9.61
CA ASN A 311 21.62 14.43 -10.60
C ASN A 311 23.07 14.91 -10.46
N GLU A 312 23.29 16.02 -9.76
CA GLU A 312 24.62 16.54 -9.46
C GLU A 312 25.21 15.93 -8.19
N THR A 313 24.39 15.38 -7.28
CA THR A 313 24.85 14.82 -6.00
C THR A 313 25.95 13.79 -6.25
N SER A 314 27.09 13.98 -5.60
CA SER A 314 28.26 13.10 -5.72
C SER A 314 28.70 12.52 -4.38
N LEU A 315 28.25 13.11 -3.26
CA LEU A 315 28.58 12.69 -1.91
C LEU A 315 27.37 12.78 -0.97
N LEU A 316 27.09 11.68 -0.27
CA LEU A 316 26.17 11.63 0.86
C LEU A 316 26.96 11.47 2.16
N ILE A 317 26.71 12.37 3.11
CA ILE A 317 27.22 12.26 4.48
C ILE A 317 26.09 11.74 5.36
N ARG A 318 26.28 10.54 5.89
CA ARG A 318 25.34 9.84 6.76
C ARG A 318 25.76 9.98 8.22
N GLY A 319 25.00 10.78 8.96
CA GLY A 319 25.07 10.90 10.40
C GLY A 319 24.40 9.72 11.12
N THR A 320 24.42 9.75 12.45
CA THR A 320 23.68 8.83 13.30
C THR A 320 22.20 9.18 13.30
N VAL A 321 21.37 8.15 13.44
CA VAL A 321 19.93 8.27 13.63
C VAL A 321 19.66 7.80 15.06
N ARG A 322 18.99 8.63 15.88
CA ARG A 322 18.91 8.39 17.33
C ARG A 322 18.17 7.09 17.69
N ASN A 323 17.19 6.66 16.88
CA ASN A 323 16.41 5.45 17.13
C ASN A 323 15.92 4.81 15.81
N VAL A 324 15.21 5.57 14.98
CA VAL A 324 14.52 5.09 13.77
C VAL A 324 14.56 6.18 12.69
N LEU A 325 14.62 5.77 11.43
CA LEU A 325 14.74 6.63 10.26
C LEU A 325 13.48 7.50 10.02
N GLY A 326 13.62 8.82 10.21
CA GLY A 326 12.55 9.78 9.95
C GLY A 326 12.28 9.99 8.45
N GLU A 327 11.13 10.60 8.12
CA GLU A 327 10.66 10.82 6.73
C GLU A 327 11.70 11.54 5.85
N THR A 328 12.25 12.68 6.31
CA THR A 328 13.24 13.45 5.54
C THR A 328 14.52 12.66 5.30
N GLU A 329 14.99 11.93 6.31
CA GLU A 329 16.22 11.13 6.22
C GLU A 329 16.02 9.92 5.30
N GLY A 330 14.92 9.20 5.49
CA GLY A 330 14.56 8.06 4.66
C GLY A 330 14.36 8.44 3.20
N ARG A 331 13.79 9.61 2.91
CA ARG A 331 13.72 10.13 1.53
C ARG A 331 15.08 10.39 0.90
N LYS A 332 16.03 10.98 1.64
CA LYS A 332 17.39 11.23 1.12
C LYS A 332 18.12 9.92 0.86
N LEU A 333 18.05 8.97 1.80
CA LEU A 333 18.66 7.65 1.64
C LEU A 333 18.06 6.88 0.45
N PHE A 334 16.73 6.88 0.34
CA PHE A 334 16.05 6.27 -0.79
C PHE A 334 16.44 6.91 -2.14
N ALA A 335 16.46 8.24 -2.22
CA ALA A 335 16.85 8.94 -3.44
C ALA A 335 18.30 8.66 -3.86
N VAL A 336 19.23 8.56 -2.90
CA VAL A 336 20.62 8.15 -3.19
C VAL A 336 20.67 6.73 -3.71
N ARG A 337 19.91 5.81 -3.09
CA ARG A 337 19.83 4.42 -3.52
C ARG A 337 19.34 4.28 -4.96
N GLU A 338 18.21 4.90 -5.29
CA GLU A 338 17.66 4.85 -6.65
C GLU A 338 18.62 5.42 -7.69
N ARG A 339 19.29 6.52 -7.35
CA ARG A 339 20.30 7.12 -8.22
C ARG A 339 21.50 6.20 -8.44
N ARG A 340 21.99 5.55 -7.39
CA ARG A 340 23.04 4.53 -7.52
C ARG A 340 22.59 3.35 -8.38
N ARG A 341 21.35 2.90 -8.20
CA ARG A 341 20.73 1.84 -9.01
C ARG A 341 20.64 2.21 -10.49
N THR A 342 20.38 3.49 -10.81
CA THR A 342 20.37 4.00 -12.20
C THR A 342 21.75 4.42 -12.72
N GLY A 343 22.83 4.11 -11.99
CA GLY A 343 24.22 4.28 -12.44
C GLY A 343 24.91 5.57 -11.98
N GLN A 344 24.24 6.45 -11.23
CA GLN A 344 24.87 7.64 -10.68
C GLN A 344 25.88 7.25 -9.59
N LYS A 345 27.12 7.73 -9.71
CA LYS A 345 28.16 7.50 -8.71
C LYS A 345 27.99 8.46 -7.54
N ILE A 346 27.40 7.97 -6.45
CA ILE A 346 27.29 8.71 -5.18
C ILE A 346 28.11 8.00 -4.11
N HIS A 347 29.11 8.68 -3.57
CA HIS A 347 29.91 8.18 -2.45
C HIS A 347 29.14 8.37 -1.14
N ILE A 348 29.23 7.40 -0.24
CA ILE A 348 28.61 7.49 1.09
C ILE A 348 29.72 7.50 2.12
N VAL A 349 29.69 8.46 3.04
CA VAL A 349 30.65 8.58 4.15
C VAL A 349 29.90 8.82 5.46
N SER A 350 30.50 8.46 6.59
CA SER A 350 29.91 8.66 7.91
C SER A 350 30.16 10.07 8.44
N GLY A 351 29.29 10.54 9.33
CA GLY A 351 29.48 11.81 10.04
C GLY A 351 30.80 11.85 10.81
N GLY A 352 31.23 10.73 11.42
CA GLY A 352 32.51 10.66 12.12
C GLY A 352 33.73 10.80 11.18
N GLN A 353 33.63 10.35 9.92
CA GLN A 353 34.67 10.60 8.92
C GLN A 353 34.73 12.09 8.55
N LEU A 354 33.57 12.77 8.44
CA LEU A 354 33.52 14.21 8.19
C LEU A 354 34.20 15.00 9.33
N VAL A 355 33.88 14.68 10.60
CA VAL A 355 34.46 15.38 11.75
C VAL A 355 35.98 15.30 11.73
N ARG A 356 36.54 14.11 11.48
CA ARG A 356 37.99 13.92 11.36
C ARG A 356 38.62 14.64 10.18
N ALA A 357 37.88 14.88 9.10
CA ALA A 357 38.38 15.56 7.91
C ALA A 357 38.35 17.09 8.01
N LEU A 358 37.53 17.63 8.93
CA LEU A 358 37.35 19.07 9.14
C LEU A 358 37.98 19.58 10.45
N SER A 359 38.45 18.66 11.29
CA SER A 359 39.32 18.96 12.44
C SER A 359 40.75 19.12 11.95
#